data_AF-D3VGA6-F1
#
_entry.id   AF-D3VGA6-F1
#
_cell.length_a   1.000
_cell.length_b   1.000
_cell.length_c   1.000
_cell.angle_alpha   90.00
_cell.angle_beta   90.00
_cell.angle_gamma   90.00
#
_symmetry.space_group_name_H-M   'P 1'
#
loop_
_entity.id
_entity.type
_entity.pdbx_description
1 polymer ?
#
loop_
_entity_poly.entity_id
_entity_poly.type
_entity_poly.pdbx_seq_one_letter_code
_entity_poly.pdbx_strand_id
1 'polypeptide(L)'
;MRNIAILALASMVVLRSTLALADTADTDDTPEAANPSPYCLSYEHKRDSGYYRSDEHNYNYSYVFGGITLTEQQRQQMWDLVKKQHLHEQSIIDMRVERQKMYHLLIEREFDEAAVRLQLEKIAEKNIDLGVEIARIRNQMYQLLTPEQKERLYKRYEGQTAQEMH
;
A
#
# COMPACT_ATOMS: atom_id res chain seq x y z
N MET A 1 -4.84 71.71 -19.57
CA MET A 1 -6.18 72.13 -19.14
C MET A 1 -6.87 70.93 -18.53
N ARG A 2 -7.30 71.08 -17.27
CA ARG A 2 -8.03 70.09 -16.48
C ARG A 2 -9.36 69.79 -17.15
N ASN A 3 -9.84 68.55 -17.02
CA ASN A 3 -11.24 68.25 -16.71
C ASN A 3 -11.30 66.86 -16.09
N ILE A 4 -11.33 66.85 -14.76
CA ILE A 4 -11.68 65.71 -13.92
C ILE A 4 -13.20 65.74 -13.81
N ALA A 5 -13.89 64.70 -14.27
CA ALA A 5 -15.32 64.51 -14.02
C ALA A 5 -15.47 63.35 -13.04
N ILE A 6 -16.06 63.67 -11.89
CA ILE A 6 -16.23 62.83 -10.70
C ILE A 6 -17.73 62.51 -10.55
N LEU A 7 -18.01 61.28 -10.12
CA LEU A 7 -19.22 60.76 -9.45
C LEU A 7 -20.53 60.65 -10.24
N ALA A 8 -21.07 59.43 -10.28
CA ALA A 8 -22.18 59.08 -9.39
C ALA A 8 -22.40 57.55 -9.36
N LEU A 9 -22.13 56.93 -8.20
CA LEU A 9 -22.62 55.59 -7.86
C LEU A 9 -24.09 55.72 -7.47
N ALA A 10 -24.99 55.14 -8.27
CA ALA A 10 -26.40 54.97 -7.91
C ALA A 10 -26.72 53.47 -7.85
N SER A 11 -26.45 52.88 -6.69
CA SER A 11 -27.05 51.63 -6.25
C SER A 11 -28.52 51.88 -5.93
N MET A 12 -29.43 51.22 -6.65
CA MET A 12 -30.69 50.73 -6.09
C MET A 12 -31.03 49.40 -6.75
N VAL A 13 -30.64 48.32 -6.07
CA VAL A 13 -31.19 46.99 -6.28
C VAL A 13 -32.57 46.97 -5.63
N VAL A 14 -33.62 46.72 -6.42
CA VAL A 14 -34.95 46.43 -5.87
C VAL A 14 -35.30 44.98 -6.16
N LEU A 15 -35.35 44.25 -5.04
CA LEU A 15 -35.91 42.94 -4.75
C LEU A 15 -37.06 42.50 -5.67
N ARG A 16 -36.99 41.25 -6.18
CA ARG A 16 -37.95 40.17 -5.85
C ARG A 16 -37.67 38.90 -6.65
N SER A 17 -37.07 37.93 -5.99
CA SER A 17 -37.25 36.51 -6.31
C SER A 17 -37.27 35.75 -4.99
N THR A 18 -38.48 35.43 -4.52
CA THR A 18 -38.71 34.45 -3.47
C THR A 18 -38.54 33.07 -4.07
N LEU A 19 -37.57 32.31 -3.59
CA LEU A 19 -37.86 30.99 -3.05
C LEU A 19 -36.73 30.60 -2.10
N ALA A 20 -37.12 30.34 -0.85
CA ALA A 20 -36.25 29.87 0.20
C ALA A 20 -35.89 28.41 -0.06
N LEU A 21 -34.60 28.09 0.04
CA LEU A 21 -34.13 26.83 0.59
C LEU A 21 -33.14 27.22 1.67
N ALA A 22 -33.59 27.01 2.90
CA ALA A 22 -32.86 27.34 4.11
C ALA A 22 -31.60 26.49 4.21
N ASP A 23 -30.49 27.17 4.47
CA ASP A 23 -29.28 26.59 5.02
C ASP A 23 -29.42 26.66 6.54
N THR A 24 -29.34 25.52 7.21
CA THR A 24 -29.00 25.47 8.62
C THR A 24 -27.85 24.48 8.76
N ALA A 25 -26.64 25.01 8.58
CA ALA A 25 -25.48 24.47 9.26
C ALA A 25 -25.68 24.68 10.77
N ASP A 26 -25.77 23.59 11.51
CA ASP A 26 -24.98 23.30 12.72
C ASP A 26 -25.72 22.28 13.59
N THR A 27 -25.22 21.06 13.65
CA THR A 27 -25.37 20.15 14.79
C THR A 27 -24.17 19.22 14.81
N ASP A 28 -23.23 19.53 15.70
CA ASP A 28 -22.72 18.65 16.76
C ASP A 28 -23.17 17.17 16.74
N ASP A 29 -22.18 16.32 16.98
CA ASP A 29 -22.24 14.99 17.62
C ASP A 29 -23.27 13.94 17.17
N THR A 30 -22.73 12.89 16.54
CA THR A 30 -23.24 11.49 16.40
C THR A 30 -24.03 10.96 17.62
N PRO A 31 -24.97 9.99 17.47
CA PRO A 31 -24.83 8.83 16.60
C PRO A 31 -26.11 8.29 15.90
N GLU A 32 -25.87 7.31 15.02
CA GLU A 32 -26.70 6.09 14.86
C GLU A 32 -27.48 5.89 13.55
N ALA A 33 -27.27 4.67 13.02
CA ALA A 33 -28.05 3.92 12.04
C ALA A 33 -28.02 4.37 10.56
N ALA A 34 -26.87 4.17 9.91
CA ALA A 34 -26.84 3.75 8.51
C ALA A 34 -25.87 2.58 8.35
N ASN A 35 -26.42 1.40 8.03
CA ASN A 35 -25.66 0.18 7.75
C ASN A 35 -24.58 0.46 6.68
N PRO A 36 -23.28 0.33 7.00
CA PRO A 36 -22.24 0.52 6.00
C PRO A 36 -22.20 -0.69 5.08
N SER A 37 -22.34 -0.44 3.78
CA SER A 37 -22.15 -1.42 2.71
C SER A 37 -20.78 -2.13 2.83
N PRO A 38 -20.68 -3.46 2.58
CA PRO A 38 -19.48 -4.25 2.89
C PRO A 38 -18.21 -3.91 2.08
N TYR A 39 -18.28 -2.96 1.15
CA TYR A 39 -17.21 -2.68 0.19
C TYR A 39 -16.60 -1.29 0.31
N CYS A 40 -16.98 -0.48 1.30
CA CYS A 40 -16.39 0.85 1.52
C CYS A 40 -15.61 0.88 2.83
N LEU A 41 -14.30 0.62 2.76
CA LEU A 41 -13.38 0.81 3.88
C LEU A 41 -13.18 2.32 4.13
N SER A 42 -13.75 2.83 5.23
CA SER A 42 -13.40 4.14 5.79
C SER A 42 -12.02 4.04 6.44
N TYR A 43 -10.97 4.46 5.72
CA TYR A 43 -9.63 4.57 6.30
C TYR A 43 -9.49 5.88 7.07
N GLU A 44 -9.98 5.90 8.32
CA GLU A 44 -9.54 6.89 9.29
C GLU A 44 -8.86 6.19 10.45
N HIS A 45 -7.55 6.02 10.34
CA HIS A 45 -6.67 5.61 11.43
C HIS A 45 -5.60 6.67 11.62
N LYS A 46 -5.84 7.57 12.59
CA LYS A 46 -4.75 8.22 13.30
C LYS A 46 -3.99 7.15 14.09
N ARG A 47 -2.88 6.67 13.52
CA ARG A 47 -1.79 6.03 14.28
C ARG A 47 -0.46 6.50 13.73
N ASP A 48 0.46 6.71 14.65
CA ASP A 48 1.78 7.31 14.51
C ASP A 48 2.47 7.13 13.15
N SER A 49 2.84 8.29 12.61
CA SER A 49 3.80 8.48 11.53
C SER A 49 5.11 7.74 11.81
N GLY A 50 5.29 6.56 11.22
CA GLY A 50 6.55 5.81 11.27
C GLY A 50 6.74 4.65 10.30
N TYR A 51 5.68 4.12 9.66
CA TYR A 51 5.79 2.84 8.93
C TYR A 51 5.93 2.92 7.40
N TYR A 52 5.73 4.08 6.76
CA TYR A 52 5.86 4.18 5.30
C TYR A 52 7.32 4.33 4.79
N ARG A 53 8.33 4.07 5.62
CA ARG A 53 9.76 4.14 5.21
C ARG A 53 10.54 2.83 5.36
N SER A 54 9.90 1.72 5.73
CA SER A 54 10.63 0.45 5.97
C SER A 54 10.32 -0.69 4.98
N ASP A 55 9.24 -0.62 4.19
CA ASP A 55 8.78 -1.80 3.44
C ASP A 55 9.46 -2.00 2.10
N GLU A 56 10.17 -0.98 1.60
CA GLU A 56 10.86 -1.06 0.32
C GLU A 56 12.29 -1.60 0.40
N HIS A 57 12.81 -1.84 1.60
CA HIS A 57 14.13 -2.43 1.82
C HIS A 57 14.09 -3.78 2.55
N ASN A 58 12.91 -4.31 2.83
CA ASN A 58 12.81 -5.53 3.62
C ASN A 58 11.88 -6.53 2.95
N TYR A 59 12.38 -7.15 1.88
CA TYR A 59 12.02 -8.53 1.64
C TYR A 59 12.51 -9.28 2.86
N ASN A 60 11.64 -9.39 3.86
CA ASN A 60 11.98 -10.01 5.11
C ASN A 60 12.06 -11.52 4.84
N TYR A 61 13.19 -11.95 4.29
CA TYR A 61 13.50 -13.34 3.98
C TYR A 61 13.38 -14.22 5.22
N SER A 62 13.45 -13.62 6.41
CA SER A 62 13.29 -14.30 7.68
C SER A 62 11.84 -14.60 8.06
N TYR A 63 10.83 -14.01 7.42
CA TYR A 63 9.42 -14.21 7.80
C TYR A 63 9.00 -15.69 7.74
N VAL A 64 9.45 -16.42 6.71
CA VAL A 64 9.19 -17.87 6.57
C VAL A 64 9.91 -18.71 7.63
N PHE A 65 10.93 -18.15 8.28
CA PHE A 65 11.67 -18.76 9.37
C PHE A 65 11.24 -18.20 10.75
N GLY A 66 10.18 -17.39 10.77
CA GLY A 66 9.66 -16.76 11.97
C GLY A 66 9.38 -17.79 13.06
N GLY A 67 9.89 -17.51 14.27
CA GLY A 67 9.76 -18.37 15.46
C GLY A 67 10.72 -19.57 15.51
N ILE A 68 11.74 -19.63 14.65
CA ILE A 68 12.89 -20.53 14.82
C ILE A 68 14.05 -19.74 15.44
N THR A 69 14.64 -20.27 16.52
CA THR A 69 15.86 -19.70 17.09
C THR A 69 17.05 -20.07 16.21
N LEU A 70 17.66 -19.07 15.58
CA LEU A 70 18.87 -19.21 14.77
C LEU A 70 20.12 -18.94 15.62
N THR A 71 21.20 -19.67 15.35
CA THR A 71 22.51 -19.35 15.94
C THR A 71 23.05 -18.05 15.35
N GLU A 72 24.00 -17.39 16.02
CA GLU A 72 24.69 -16.21 15.47
C GLU A 72 25.34 -16.53 14.12
N GLN A 73 25.99 -17.69 14.01
CA GLN A 73 26.60 -18.16 12.77
C GLN A 73 25.58 -18.29 11.64
N GLN A 74 24.42 -18.91 11.90
CA GLN A 74 23.35 -19.05 10.90
C GLN A 74 22.81 -17.69 10.47
N ARG A 75 22.60 -16.76 11.41
CA ARG A 75 22.16 -15.39 11.09
C ARG A 75 23.15 -14.68 10.18
N GLN A 76 24.45 -14.79 10.47
CA GLN A 76 25.48 -14.19 9.63
C GLN A 76 25.51 -14.82 8.23
N GLN A 77 25.44 -16.15 8.13
CA GLN A 77 25.41 -16.84 6.83
C GLN A 77 24.21 -16.46 5.99
N MET A 78 23.03 -16.34 6.61
CA MET A 78 21.81 -15.87 5.95
C MET A 78 21.94 -14.43 5.47
N TRP A 79 22.50 -13.54 6.29
CA TRP A 79 22.72 -12.14 5.93
C TRP A 79 23.71 -12.01 4.76
N ASP A 80 24.83 -12.73 4.81
CA ASP A 80 25.82 -12.77 3.74
C ASP A 80 25.22 -13.27 2.42
N LEU A 81 24.32 -14.26 2.50
CA LEU A 81 23.61 -14.82 1.35
C LEU A 81 22.70 -13.79 0.70
N VAL A 82 21.88 -13.09 1.49
CA VAL A 82 20.97 -12.05 1.00
C VAL A 82 21.76 -10.89 0.41
N LYS A 83 22.82 -10.45 1.10
CA LYS A 83 23.69 -9.37 0.64
C LYS A 83 24.31 -9.69 -0.71
N LYS A 84 24.86 -10.89 -0.90
CA LYS A 84 25.46 -11.29 -2.19
C LYS A 84 24.47 -11.27 -3.36
N GLN A 85 23.17 -11.40 -3.10
CA GLN A 85 22.11 -11.43 -4.11
C GLN A 85 21.50 -10.04 -4.36
N HIS A 86 22.32 -9.00 -4.36
CA HIS A 86 22.00 -7.60 -4.70
C HIS A 86 21.13 -7.40 -5.97
N LEU A 87 21.00 -8.41 -6.83
CA LEU A 87 20.14 -8.43 -8.02
C LEU A 87 18.68 -8.04 -7.73
N HIS A 88 18.11 -8.49 -6.62
CA HIS A 88 16.73 -8.18 -6.28
C HIS A 88 16.51 -6.69 -5.97
N GLU A 89 17.52 -5.95 -5.50
CA GLU A 89 17.35 -4.53 -5.12
C GLU A 89 16.92 -3.69 -6.34
N GLN A 90 17.49 -4.02 -7.50
CA GLN A 90 17.07 -3.43 -8.76
C GLN A 90 15.65 -3.85 -9.13
N SER A 91 15.30 -5.14 -9.01
CA SER A 91 13.94 -5.65 -9.27
C SER A 91 12.87 -4.97 -8.41
N ILE A 92 13.20 -4.59 -7.17
CA ILE A 92 12.32 -3.86 -6.25
C ILE A 92 12.08 -2.43 -6.69
N ILE A 93 13.16 -1.73 -7.06
CA ILE A 93 13.09 -0.38 -7.62
C ILE A 93 12.25 -0.40 -8.90
N ASP A 94 12.50 -1.37 -9.76
CA ASP A 94 11.79 -1.57 -11.01
C ASP A 94 10.29 -1.85 -10.78
N MET A 95 9.95 -2.59 -9.71
CA MET A 95 8.55 -2.81 -9.33
C MET A 95 7.88 -1.55 -8.79
N ARG A 96 8.61 -0.71 -8.03
CA ARG A 96 8.10 0.59 -7.56
C ARG A 96 7.71 1.48 -8.74
N VAL A 97 8.54 1.51 -9.78
CA VAL A 97 8.25 2.26 -11.01
C VAL A 97 6.98 1.75 -11.70
N GLU A 98 6.77 0.43 -11.78
CA GLU A 98 5.54 -0.11 -12.39
C GLU A 98 4.28 0.18 -11.54
N ARG A 99 4.40 0.19 -10.20
CA ARG A 99 3.29 0.62 -9.32
C ARG A 99 2.93 2.09 -9.50
N GLN A 100 3.93 2.96 -9.66
CA GLN A 100 3.70 4.38 -9.94
C GLN A 100 2.95 4.59 -11.26
N LYS A 101 3.32 3.86 -12.32
CA LYS A 101 2.60 3.89 -13.59
C LYS A 101 1.16 3.41 -13.46
N MET A 102 0.91 2.34 -12.70
CA MET A 102 -0.44 1.89 -12.40
C MET A 102 -1.24 2.99 -11.70
N TYR A 103 -0.67 3.65 -10.69
CA TYR A 103 -1.32 4.76 -10.00
C TYR A 103 -1.70 5.90 -10.97
N HIS A 104 -0.83 6.24 -11.93
CA HIS A 104 -1.14 7.25 -12.95
C HIS A 104 -2.37 6.88 -13.78
N LEU A 105 -2.49 5.62 -14.23
CA LEU A 105 -3.66 5.14 -14.98
C LEU A 105 -4.96 5.24 -14.16
N LEU A 106 -4.89 5.11 -12.84
CA LEU A 106 -6.07 5.14 -11.97
C LEU A 106 -6.60 6.57 -11.70
N ILE A 107 -5.77 7.60 -11.88
CA ILE A 107 -6.15 9.00 -11.66
C ILE A 107 -6.50 9.73 -12.95
N GLU A 108 -6.46 9.05 -14.10
CA GLU A 108 -6.90 9.61 -15.37
C GLU A 108 -8.41 9.90 -15.36
N ARG A 109 -8.83 10.88 -16.17
CA ARG A 109 -10.23 11.31 -16.23
C ARG A 109 -11.15 10.23 -16.80
N GLU A 110 -10.66 9.48 -17.77
CA GLU A 110 -11.39 8.39 -18.42
C GLU A 110 -10.63 7.08 -18.15
N PHE A 111 -11.37 6.00 -17.94
CA PHE A 111 -10.76 4.71 -17.63
C PHE A 111 -10.30 3.98 -18.90
N ASP A 112 -8.98 3.84 -19.07
CA ASP A 112 -8.39 3.03 -20.13
C ASP A 112 -8.16 1.59 -19.64
N GLU A 113 -9.16 0.72 -19.85
CA GLU A 113 -9.08 -0.70 -19.48
C GLU A 113 -7.90 -1.42 -20.16
N ALA A 114 -7.60 -1.06 -21.40
CA ALA A 114 -6.55 -1.72 -22.17
C ALA A 114 -5.17 -1.37 -21.60
N ALA A 115 -4.94 -0.10 -21.25
CA ALA A 115 -3.70 0.35 -20.61
C ALA A 115 -3.53 -0.28 -19.21
N VAL A 116 -4.61 -0.37 -18.43
CA VAL A 116 -4.59 -1.02 -17.11
C VAL A 116 -4.27 -2.51 -17.23
N ARG A 117 -4.90 -3.22 -18.17
CA ARG A 117 -4.62 -4.65 -18.41
C ARG A 117 -3.15 -4.86 -18.78
N LEU A 118 -2.61 -4.08 -19.71
CA LEU A 118 -1.22 -4.17 -20.12
C LEU A 118 -0.25 -3.89 -18.96
N GLN A 119 -0.56 -2.89 -18.12
CA GLN A 119 0.26 -2.59 -16.96
C GLN A 119 0.20 -3.70 -15.90
N LEU A 120 -0.96 -4.34 -15.70
CA LEU A 120 -1.10 -5.50 -14.82
C LEU A 120 -0.31 -6.71 -15.32
N GLU A 121 -0.35 -7.00 -16.62
CA GLU A 121 0.45 -8.09 -17.22
C GLU A 121 1.93 -7.90 -16.94
N LYS A 122 2.44 -6.68 -17.16
CA LYS A 122 3.84 -6.34 -16.88
C LYS A 122 4.21 -6.45 -15.40
N ILE A 123 3.31 -6.04 -14.50
CA ILE A 123 3.50 -6.20 -13.06
C ILE A 123 3.51 -7.69 -12.69
N ALA A 124 2.63 -8.50 -13.29
CA ALA A 124 2.55 -9.93 -13.04
C ALA A 124 3.85 -10.65 -13.45
N GLU A 125 4.37 -10.37 -14.64
CA GLU A 125 5.64 -10.92 -15.13
C GLU A 125 6.79 -10.61 -14.16
N LYS A 126 6.97 -9.34 -13.78
CA LYS A 126 8.02 -8.95 -12.84
C LYS A 126 7.84 -9.57 -11.45
N ASN A 127 6.60 -9.73 -10.99
CA ASN A 127 6.32 -10.39 -9.72
C ASN A 127 6.67 -11.88 -9.74
N ILE A 128 6.46 -12.56 -10.88
CA ILE A 128 6.86 -13.96 -11.07
C ILE A 128 8.38 -14.07 -10.97
N ASP A 129 9.12 -13.25 -11.74
CA ASP A 129 10.58 -13.29 -11.76
C ASP A 129 11.17 -13.04 -10.37
N LEU A 130 10.72 -11.96 -9.72
CA LEU A 130 11.12 -11.63 -8.37
C LEU A 130 10.73 -12.73 -7.36
N GLY A 131 9.53 -13.29 -7.50
CA GLY A 131 9.04 -14.38 -6.66
C GLY A 131 9.94 -15.61 -6.73
N VAL A 132 10.39 -15.98 -7.93
CA VAL A 132 11.32 -17.10 -8.15
C VAL A 132 12.68 -16.82 -7.51
N GLU A 133 13.21 -15.61 -7.65
CA GLU A 133 14.48 -15.21 -7.01
C GLU A 133 14.40 -15.31 -5.48
N ILE A 134 13.36 -14.75 -4.89
CA ILE A 134 13.13 -14.82 -3.44
C ILE A 134 12.94 -16.26 -2.99
N ALA A 135 12.19 -17.08 -3.74
CA ALA A 135 12.00 -18.49 -3.42
C ALA A 135 13.33 -19.25 -3.41
N ARG A 136 14.23 -18.95 -4.36
CA ARG A 136 15.58 -19.53 -4.40
C ARG A 136 16.39 -19.14 -3.17
N ILE A 137 16.39 -17.86 -2.78
CA ILE A 137 17.07 -17.37 -1.57
C ILE A 137 16.54 -18.09 -0.33
N ARG A 138 15.20 -18.15 -0.17
CA ARG A 138 14.56 -18.84 0.94
C ARG A 138 14.94 -20.31 0.97
N ASN A 139 15.00 -21.00 -0.17
CA ASN A 139 15.45 -22.38 -0.21
C ASN A 139 16.89 -22.54 0.30
N GLN A 140 17.81 -21.66 -0.13
CA GLN A 140 19.20 -21.72 0.34
C GLN A 140 19.31 -21.44 1.84
N MET A 141 18.54 -20.48 2.37
CA MET A 141 18.45 -20.23 3.81
C MET A 141 17.90 -21.45 4.57
N TYR A 142 16.88 -22.12 4.02
CA TYR A 142 16.33 -23.34 4.59
C TYR A 142 17.38 -24.46 4.69
N GLN A 143 18.32 -24.56 3.74
CA GLN A 143 19.40 -25.54 3.80
C GLN A 143 20.42 -25.28 4.93
N LEU A 144 20.49 -24.06 5.47
CA LEU A 144 21.35 -23.74 6.62
C LEU A 144 20.76 -24.19 7.97
N LEU A 145 19.49 -24.60 7.99
CA LEU A 145 18.81 -25.04 9.20
C LEU A 145 19.19 -26.47 9.58
N THR A 146 19.27 -26.73 10.88
CA THR A 146 19.43 -28.08 11.43
C THR A 146 18.15 -28.90 11.19
N PRO A 147 18.23 -30.25 11.21
CA PRO A 147 17.05 -31.11 11.12
C PRO A 147 15.96 -30.77 12.13
N GLU A 148 16.33 -30.47 13.37
CA GLU A 148 15.40 -30.12 14.45
C GLU A 148 14.74 -28.76 14.23
N GLN A 149 15.48 -27.79 13.67
CA GLN A 149 14.92 -26.50 13.26
C GLN A 149 13.92 -26.67 12.11
N LYS A 150 14.22 -27.52 11.12
CA LYS A 150 13.33 -27.83 10.00
C LYS A 150 12.04 -28.50 10.46
N GLU A 151 12.12 -29.44 11.40
CA GLU A 151 10.94 -30.11 11.97
C GLU A 151 10.03 -29.15 12.73
N ARG A 152 10.61 -28.26 13.57
CA ARG A 152 9.84 -27.23 14.27
C ARG A 152 9.12 -26.28 13.31
N LEU A 153 9.78 -25.94 12.21
CA LEU A 153 9.22 -25.09 11.17
C LEU A 153 8.03 -25.79 10.50
N TYR A 154 8.19 -27.07 10.10
CA TYR A 154 7.11 -27.87 9.53
C TYR A 154 5.86 -27.94 10.43
N LYS A 155 6.04 -28.27 11.72
CA LYS A 155 4.95 -28.33 12.70
C LYS A 155 4.20 -27.00 12.84
N ARG A 156 4.92 -25.88 12.77
CA ARG A 156 4.30 -24.55 12.78
C ARG A 156 3.46 -24.32 11.53
N TYR A 157 3.99 -24.65 10.36
CA TYR A 157 3.26 -24.49 9.11
C TYR A 157 1.96 -25.30 9.13
N GLU A 158 2.00 -26.57 9.53
CA GLU A 158 0.79 -27.38 9.66
C GLU A 158 -0.21 -26.76 10.65
N GLY A 159 0.25 -26.32 11.82
CA GLY A 159 -0.60 -25.68 12.82
C GLY A 159 -1.26 -24.38 12.34
N GLN A 160 -0.53 -23.55 11.58
CA GLN A 160 -1.07 -22.32 10.98
C GLN A 160 -2.11 -22.64 9.91
N THR A 161 -1.81 -23.58 9.00
CA THR A 161 -2.76 -23.97 7.96
C THR A 161 -4.06 -24.55 8.53
N ALA A 162 -3.97 -25.30 9.63
CA ALA A 162 -5.14 -25.83 10.32
C ALA A 162 -5.99 -24.73 11.00
N GLN A 163 -5.36 -23.66 11.49
CA GLN A 163 -6.06 -22.53 12.12
C GLN A 163 -6.76 -21.61 11.11
N GLU A 164 -6.21 -21.44 9.91
CA GLU A 164 -6.82 -20.61 8.86
C GLU A 164 -8.03 -21.28 8.18
N MET A 165 -8.20 -22.58 8.34
CA MET A 165 -9.31 -23.35 7.78
C MET A 165 -10.51 -23.51 8.74
N HIS A 166 -10.47 -22.87 9.91
CA HIS A 166 -11.53 -22.86 10.92
C HIS A 166 -12.08 -21.45 11.15
#